data_AF-A0A941DQE4-F1
#
_entry.id   AF-A0A941DQE4-F1
#
_cell.length_a   1.000
_cell.length_b   1.000
_cell.length_c   1.000
_cell.angle_alpha   90.00
_cell.angle_beta   90.00
_cell.angle_gamma   90.00
#
_symmetry.space_group_name_H-M   'P 1'
#
loop_
_entity.id
_entity.type
_entity.pdbx_description
1 polymer ?
#
loop_
_entity_poly.entity_id
_entity_poly.type
_entity_poly.pdbx_seq_one_letter_code
_entity_poly.pdbx_strand_id
1 'polypeptide(L)'
;MFLIQLVYLQRLGDWLDNPSSSRLPDGSGAWTEVFSRLYKLRRGDEKNQAELTEWLARFRQAMTLLPDGVVIMDDVLFLEWCNPAAEHHLGLSLSQDKGMRVTNLVRSPEFMDYIILGRYETPLTLSFRDRKLIAHIIPFENRRQILVTHDVTESERIDMMRRDFIANASHELRTPLTVINGFLEIASLQPDLDIPTRNAHLKLMSEQGERMQRL
;
A
#
# COMPACT_ATOMS: atom_id res chain seq x y z
N MET A 1 57.99 33.53 -18.27
CA MET A 1 57.13 32.45 -18.82
C MET A 1 57.01 31.28 -17.84
N PHE A 2 58.10 30.69 -17.34
CA PHE A 2 58.06 29.57 -16.37
C PHE A 2 57.41 29.89 -15.02
N LEU A 3 57.64 31.09 -14.45
CA LEU A 3 57.02 31.50 -13.18
C LEU A 3 55.48 31.51 -13.25
N ILE A 4 54.90 31.92 -14.38
CA ILE A 4 53.44 31.94 -14.58
C ILE A 4 52.87 30.52 -14.63
N GLN A 5 53.58 29.60 -15.28
CA GLN A 5 53.21 28.18 -15.35
C GLN A 5 53.26 27.52 -13.96
N LEU A 6 54.28 27.85 -13.15
CA LEU A 6 54.41 27.37 -11.78
C LEU A 6 53.26 27.86 -10.88
N VAL A 7 52.85 29.12 -11.05
CA VAL A 7 51.69 29.70 -10.34
C VAL A 7 50.39 29.00 -10.71
N TYR A 8 50.16 28.69 -12.00
CA TYR A 8 48.96 27.94 -12.41
C TYR A 8 48.97 26.50 -11.86
N LEU A 9 50.13 25.86 -11.79
CA LEU A 9 50.27 24.51 -11.26
C LEU A 9 50.05 24.45 -9.74
N GLN A 10 50.61 25.39 -8.98
CA GLN A 10 50.34 25.51 -7.54
C GLN A 10 48.86 25.76 -7.27
N ARG A 11 48.23 26.67 -8.01
CA ARG A 11 46.80 26.96 -7.87
C ARG A 11 45.91 25.77 -8.24
N LEU A 12 46.30 24.98 -9.23
CA LEU A 12 45.60 23.74 -9.56
C LEU A 12 45.74 22.72 -8.43
N GLY A 13 46.94 22.59 -7.83
CA GLY A 13 47.17 21.75 -6.66
C GLY A 13 46.29 22.17 -5.48
N ASP A 14 46.33 23.44 -5.10
CA ASP A 14 45.51 24.00 -4.03
C ASP A 14 44.00 23.77 -4.26
N TRP A 15 43.57 23.86 -5.53
CA TRP A 15 42.19 23.58 -5.92
C TRP A 15 41.83 22.09 -5.88
N LEU A 16 42.76 21.20 -6.25
CA LEU A 16 42.57 19.75 -6.16
C LEU A 16 42.47 19.28 -4.70
N ASP A 17 43.25 19.92 -3.81
CA ASP A 17 43.25 19.62 -2.37
C ASP A 17 41.99 20.16 -1.66
N ASN A 18 41.44 21.28 -2.13
CA ASN A 18 40.21 21.87 -1.60
C ASN A 18 39.26 22.34 -2.72
N PRO A 19 38.52 21.42 -3.35
CA PRO A 19 37.68 21.72 -4.49
C PRO A 19 36.41 22.54 -4.15
N SER A 20 36.20 22.98 -2.92
CA SER A 20 34.89 23.44 -2.45
C SER A 20 34.55 24.92 -2.69
N SER A 21 35.43 25.81 -3.16
CA SER A 21 35.03 27.24 -3.26
C SER A 21 35.72 28.18 -4.26
N SER A 22 36.84 27.83 -4.90
CA SER A 22 37.52 28.77 -5.79
C SER A 22 37.11 28.62 -7.26
N ARG A 23 36.63 29.71 -7.86
CA ARG A 23 36.53 29.81 -9.33
C ARG A 23 37.93 29.58 -9.90
N LEU A 24 38.08 28.56 -10.74
CA LEU A 24 39.30 28.36 -11.51
C LEU A 24 39.59 29.67 -12.27
N PRO A 25 40.80 30.24 -12.18
CA PRO A 25 41.12 31.48 -12.85
C PRO A 25 41.12 31.28 -14.37
N ASP A 26 40.86 32.37 -15.11
CA ASP A 26 41.06 32.37 -16.56
C ASP A 26 42.56 32.19 -16.84
N GLY A 27 42.91 30.99 -17.30
CA GLY A 27 44.25 30.67 -17.76
C GLY A 27 44.57 31.39 -19.06
N SER A 28 45.86 31.56 -19.35
CA SER A 28 46.35 32.03 -20.65
C SER A 28 46.99 30.89 -21.44
N GLY A 29 46.81 30.88 -22.76
CA GLY A 29 47.38 29.87 -23.66
C GLY A 29 46.83 28.46 -23.39
N ALA A 30 47.72 27.48 -23.24
CA ALA A 30 47.34 26.08 -23.02
C ALA A 30 46.51 25.86 -21.73
N TRP A 31 46.68 26.72 -20.71
CA TRP A 31 45.93 26.62 -19.45
C TRP A 31 44.44 26.98 -19.60
N THR A 32 44.08 27.79 -20.59
CA THR A 32 42.67 28.09 -20.88
C THR A 32 41.90 26.82 -21.20
N GLU A 33 42.48 25.92 -22.00
CA GLU A 33 41.86 24.65 -22.37
C GLU A 33 41.81 23.66 -21.19
N VAL A 34 42.86 23.62 -20.36
CA VAL A 34 42.89 22.75 -19.17
C VAL A 34 41.83 23.18 -18.15
N PHE A 35 41.77 24.47 -17.81
CA PHE A 35 40.77 24.97 -16.87
C PHE A 35 39.34 24.89 -17.42
N SER A 36 39.13 25.10 -18.73
CA SER A 36 37.80 24.95 -19.34
C SER A 36 37.29 23.50 -19.29
N ARG A 37 38.17 22.51 -19.51
CA ARG A 37 37.82 21.08 -19.37
C ARG A 37 37.49 20.70 -17.93
N LEU A 38 38.31 21.14 -16.96
CA LEU A 38 38.06 20.90 -15.54
C LEU A 38 36.75 21.54 -15.09
N TYR A 39 36.45 22.76 -15.56
CA TYR A 39 35.21 23.44 -15.26
C TYR A 39 33.98 22.71 -15.83
N LYS A 40 34.07 22.20 -17.07
CA LYS A 40 33.00 21.39 -17.69
C LYS A 40 32.76 20.09 -16.94
N LEU A 41 33.83 19.37 -16.56
CA LEU A 41 33.73 18.12 -15.79
C LEU A 41 33.04 18.34 -14.45
N ARG A 42 33.47 19.38 -13.71
CA ARG A 42 32.87 19.71 -12.41
C ARG A 42 31.40 20.13 -12.53
N ARG A 43 31.07 21.00 -13.47
CA ARG A 43 29.66 21.38 -13.70
C ARG A 43 28.80 20.18 -14.08
N GLY A 44 29.37 19.23 -14.83
CA GLY A 44 28.71 17.97 -15.13
C GLY A 44 28.43 17.14 -13.89
N ASP A 45 29.42 16.97 -13.01
CA ASP A 45 29.29 16.22 -11.76
C ASP A 45 28.30 16.89 -10.78
N GLU A 46 28.42 18.21 -10.55
CA GLU A 46 27.49 18.99 -9.73
C GLU A 46 26.05 18.88 -10.25
N LYS A 47 25.87 18.94 -11.57
CA LYS A 47 24.57 18.77 -12.21
C LYS A 47 24.02 17.36 -12.00
N ASN A 48 24.82 16.32 -12.23
CA ASN A 48 24.41 14.93 -12.05
C ASN A 48 24.04 14.63 -10.58
N GLN A 49 24.83 15.14 -9.63
CA GLN A 49 24.55 15.02 -8.21
C GLN A 49 23.24 15.73 -7.82
N ALA A 50 23.01 16.93 -8.37
CA ALA A 50 21.76 17.66 -8.15
C ALA A 50 20.56 16.90 -8.73
N GLU A 51 20.66 16.37 -9.95
CA GLU A 51 19.61 15.58 -10.60
C GLU A 51 19.31 14.28 -9.80
N LEU A 52 20.34 13.57 -9.34
CA LEU A 52 20.15 12.37 -8.52
C LEU A 52 19.50 12.70 -7.18
N THR A 53 19.90 13.79 -6.54
CA THR A 53 19.33 14.25 -5.27
C THR A 53 17.86 14.63 -5.43
N GLU A 54 17.53 15.35 -6.49
CA GLU A 54 16.15 15.70 -6.83
C GLU A 54 15.32 14.45 -7.11
N TRP A 55 15.86 13.50 -7.89
CA TRP A 55 15.20 12.24 -8.17
C TRP A 55 14.94 11.42 -6.90
N LEU A 56 15.92 11.30 -6.01
CA LEU A 56 15.78 10.61 -4.73
C LEU A 56 14.73 11.27 -3.83
N ALA A 57 14.66 12.60 -3.80
CA ALA A 57 13.65 13.33 -3.05
C ALA A 57 12.24 13.05 -3.59
N ARG A 58 12.07 13.09 -4.91
CA ARG A 58 10.79 12.76 -5.58
C ARG A 58 10.38 11.31 -5.33
N PHE A 59 11.33 10.38 -5.42
CA PHE A 59 11.09 8.96 -5.13
C PHE A 59 10.62 8.74 -3.69
N ARG A 60 11.31 9.34 -2.71
CA ARG A 60 10.88 9.28 -1.30
C ARG A 60 9.50 9.87 -1.07
N GLN A 61 9.19 10.99 -1.72
CA GLN A 61 7.87 11.62 -1.61
C GLN A 61 6.78 10.70 -2.19
N ALA A 62 7.03 10.09 -3.35
CA ALA A 62 6.10 9.13 -3.94
C ALA A 62 5.85 7.94 -3.00
N MET A 63 6.90 7.36 -2.42
CA MET A 63 6.78 6.25 -1.47
C MET A 63 5.99 6.59 -0.20
N THR A 64 6.03 7.86 0.23
CA THR A 64 5.25 8.35 1.38
C THR A 64 3.78 8.55 1.06
N LEU A 65 3.44 8.89 -0.19
CA LEU A 65 2.06 9.09 -0.63
C LEU A 65 1.37 7.78 -1.06
N LEU A 66 2.13 6.70 -1.25
CA LEU A 66 1.56 5.40 -1.56
C LEU A 66 0.65 4.94 -0.40
N PRO A 67 -0.59 4.48 -0.70
CA PRO A 67 -1.46 3.90 0.31
C PRO A 67 -0.93 2.56 0.80
N ASP A 68 -0.11 1.88 -0.01
CA ASP A 68 0.47 0.59 0.32
C ASP A 68 1.67 0.78 1.25
N GLY A 69 1.70 -0.03 2.29
CA GLY A 69 2.84 -0.18 3.16
C GLY A 69 3.95 -0.93 2.46
N VAL A 70 5.15 -0.37 2.45
CA VAL A 70 6.34 -1.01 1.89
C VAL A 70 7.40 -1.12 2.97
N VAL A 71 7.89 -2.34 3.17
CA VAL A 71 8.93 -2.70 4.13
C VAL A 71 10.05 -3.40 3.38
N ILE A 72 11.27 -2.88 3.49
CA ILE A 72 12.48 -3.49 2.93
C ILE A 72 13.20 -4.23 4.05
N MET A 73 13.53 -5.48 3.77
CA MET A 73 14.18 -6.40 4.70
C MET A 73 15.43 -7.02 4.07
N ASP A 74 16.40 -7.37 4.91
CA ASP A 74 17.56 -8.15 4.50
C ASP A 74 17.21 -9.65 4.28
N ASP A 75 18.23 -10.47 4.01
CA ASP A 75 18.09 -11.90 3.76
C ASP A 75 17.68 -12.71 5.01
N VAL A 76 17.67 -12.08 6.18
CA VAL A 76 17.34 -12.67 7.47
C VAL A 76 16.08 -12.02 8.08
N LEU A 77 15.36 -11.21 7.29
CA LEU A 77 14.11 -10.50 7.64
C LEU A 77 14.29 -9.35 8.64
N PHE A 78 15.50 -8.79 8.76
CA PHE A 78 15.70 -7.57 9.53
C PHE A 78 15.21 -6.35 8.79
N LEU A 79 14.51 -5.46 9.50
CA LEU A 79 14.01 -4.20 8.96
C LEU A 79 15.17 -3.26 8.58
N GLU A 80 15.34 -3.00 7.28
CA GLU A 80 16.26 -1.96 6.78
C GLU A 80 15.57 -0.60 6.63
N TRP A 81 14.33 -0.62 6.12
CA TRP A 81 13.55 0.58 5.82
C TRP A 81 12.06 0.27 5.73
N CYS A 82 11.21 1.24 6.05
CA CYS A 82 9.77 1.18 5.76
C CYS A 82 9.23 2.58 5.42
N ASN A 83 8.15 2.62 4.65
CA ASN A 83 7.41 3.86 4.41
C ASN A 83 6.39 4.14 5.55
N PRO A 84 5.86 5.37 5.64
CA PRO A 84 4.87 5.71 6.67
C PRO A 84 3.57 4.88 6.61
N ALA A 85 3.15 4.44 5.42
CA ALA A 85 1.99 3.55 5.31
C ALA A 85 2.24 2.19 5.99
N ALA A 86 3.45 1.62 5.86
CA ALA A 86 3.81 0.40 6.59
C ALA A 86 3.90 0.61 8.10
N GLU A 87 4.40 1.77 8.55
CA GLU A 87 4.36 2.16 9.96
C GLU A 87 2.92 2.18 10.48
N HIS A 88 1.98 2.69 9.68
CA HIS A 88 0.56 2.73 10.06
C HIS A 88 -0.11 1.35 10.03
N HIS A 89 0.13 0.54 8.99
CA HIS A 89 -0.47 -0.78 8.81
C HIS A 89 0.03 -1.80 9.85
N LEU A 90 1.34 -1.86 10.03
CA LEU A 90 2.01 -2.86 10.87
C LEU A 90 2.37 -2.30 12.25
N GLY A 91 2.16 -1.01 12.49
CA GLY A 91 2.43 -0.38 13.77
C GLY A 91 3.91 -0.37 14.13
N LEU A 92 4.75 -0.20 13.11
CA LEU A 92 6.21 -0.15 13.17
C LEU A 92 6.67 1.29 13.40
N SER A 93 7.90 1.44 13.88
CA SER A 93 8.61 2.72 13.92
C SER A 93 10.01 2.55 13.36
N LEU A 94 10.29 3.17 12.20
CA LEU A 94 11.60 3.04 11.55
C LEU A 94 12.75 3.51 12.45
N SER A 95 12.53 4.47 13.33
CA SER A 95 13.58 4.99 14.22
C SER A 95 13.92 4.05 15.37
N GLN A 96 12.97 3.20 15.81
CA GLN A 96 13.14 2.32 16.97
C GLN A 96 13.37 0.86 16.56
N ASP A 97 12.70 0.42 15.50
CA ASP A 97 12.63 -1.00 15.10
C ASP A 97 13.67 -1.37 14.04
N LYS A 98 14.47 -0.42 13.56
CA LYS A 98 15.49 -0.67 12.54
C LYS A 98 16.48 -1.72 13.04
N GLY A 99 16.76 -2.73 12.22
CA GLY A 99 17.62 -3.85 12.58
C GLY A 99 16.95 -4.85 13.53
N MET A 100 15.64 -4.78 13.75
CA MET A 100 14.86 -5.85 14.37
C MET A 100 14.23 -6.75 13.30
N ARG A 101 14.04 -8.04 13.64
CA ARG A 101 13.36 -8.98 12.74
C ARG A 101 11.88 -8.62 12.62
N VAL A 102 11.37 -8.50 11.39
CA VAL A 102 9.97 -8.17 11.14
C VAL A 102 9.01 -9.21 11.73
N THR A 103 9.41 -10.48 11.81
CA THR A 103 8.67 -11.56 12.49
C THR A 103 8.42 -11.30 13.98
N ASN A 104 9.28 -10.52 14.66
CA ASN A 104 9.12 -10.20 16.08
C ASN A 104 8.17 -9.03 16.30
N LEU A 105 8.05 -8.17 15.29
CA LEU A 105 7.21 -6.97 15.28
C LEU A 105 5.79 -7.33 14.85
N VAL A 106 5.65 -8.15 13.80
CA VAL A 106 4.38 -8.66 13.28
C VAL A 106 4.12 -10.04 13.86
N ARG A 107 3.55 -10.07 15.07
CA ARG A 107 3.22 -11.31 15.79
C ARG A 107 1.88 -11.88 15.35
N SER A 108 1.86 -12.52 14.18
CA SER A 108 0.71 -13.27 13.66
C SER A 108 1.17 -14.69 13.27
N PRO A 109 0.46 -15.74 13.71
CA PRO A 109 0.75 -17.11 13.27
C PRO A 109 0.66 -17.26 11.75
N GLU A 110 -0.33 -16.64 11.11
CA GLU A 110 -0.50 -16.72 9.65
C GLU A 110 0.68 -16.10 8.90
N PHE A 111 1.25 -15.01 9.44
CA PHE A 111 2.44 -14.37 8.89
C PHE A 111 3.69 -15.25 9.04
N MET A 112 3.85 -15.91 10.19
CA MET A 112 4.95 -16.86 10.41
C MET A 112 4.86 -18.04 9.46
N ASP A 113 3.68 -18.63 9.30
CA ASP A 113 3.44 -19.74 8.38
C ASP A 113 3.74 -19.32 6.94
N TYR A 114 3.34 -18.11 6.54
CA TYR A 114 3.61 -17.58 5.21
C TYR A 114 5.10 -17.46 4.90
N ILE A 115 5.90 -17.01 5.88
CA ILE A 115 7.36 -16.94 5.77
C ILE A 115 7.97 -18.33 5.71
N ILE A 116 7.54 -19.25 6.58
CA ILE A 116 8.10 -20.61 6.69
C ILE A 116 7.79 -21.43 5.43
N LEU A 117 6.57 -21.33 4.91
CA LEU A 117 6.14 -22.05 3.70
C LEU A 117 6.84 -21.52 2.44
N GLY A 118 7.31 -20.26 2.45
CA GLY A 118 8.04 -19.65 1.33
C GLY A 118 7.22 -19.53 0.05
N ARG A 119 5.89 -19.63 0.14
CA ARG A 119 4.97 -19.56 -1.01
C ARG A 119 4.54 -18.14 -1.28
N TYR A 120 5.47 -17.33 -1.76
CA TYR A 120 5.24 -15.91 -1.98
C TYR A 120 4.39 -15.59 -3.22
N GLU A 121 4.06 -16.57 -4.06
CA GLU A 121 3.20 -16.39 -5.24
C GLU A 121 1.77 -15.94 -4.86
N THR A 122 1.28 -16.38 -3.72
CA THR A 122 -0.04 -16.00 -3.20
C THR A 122 0.10 -14.95 -2.11
N PRO A 123 -0.65 -13.84 -2.16
CA PRO A 123 -0.66 -12.91 -1.05
C PRO A 123 -1.33 -13.54 0.18
N LEU A 124 -0.85 -13.16 1.36
CA LEU A 124 -1.42 -13.54 2.64
C LEU A 124 -2.45 -12.49 3.08
N THR A 125 -3.69 -12.90 3.32
CA THR A 125 -4.66 -12.05 4.00
C THR A 125 -4.62 -12.31 5.50
N LEU A 126 -4.28 -11.30 6.30
CA LEU A 126 -4.21 -11.40 7.75
C LEU A 126 -5.04 -10.30 8.43
N SER A 127 -5.45 -10.57 9.67
CA SER A 127 -6.06 -9.57 10.55
C SER A 127 -5.02 -9.12 11.57
N PHE A 128 -4.67 -7.83 11.58
CA PHE A 128 -3.64 -7.30 12.47
C PHE A 128 -4.06 -5.94 13.03
N ARG A 129 -4.03 -5.78 14.36
CA ARG A 129 -4.43 -4.54 15.07
C ARG A 129 -5.74 -3.93 14.55
N ASP A 130 -6.79 -4.75 14.50
CA ASP A 130 -8.14 -4.40 14.01
C ASP A 130 -8.22 -3.98 12.52
N ARG A 131 -7.16 -4.24 11.75
CA ARG A 131 -7.14 -4.05 10.29
C ARG A 131 -7.13 -5.37 9.57
N LYS A 132 -7.74 -5.39 8.38
CA LYS A 132 -7.60 -6.47 7.42
C LYS A 132 -6.54 -6.07 6.41
N LEU A 133 -5.43 -6.79 6.40
CA LEU A 133 -4.29 -6.50 5.54
C LEU A 133 -4.08 -7.63 4.55
N ILE A 134 -3.73 -7.27 3.32
CA ILE A 134 -3.16 -8.18 2.32
C ILE A 134 -1.66 -7.93 2.31
N ALA A 135 -0.88 -8.94 2.70
CA ALA A 135 0.57 -8.93 2.73
C ALA A 135 1.14 -9.75 1.57
N HIS A 136 2.17 -9.24 0.91
CA HIS A 136 2.88 -9.92 -0.17
C HIS A 136 4.37 -9.73 0.00
N ILE A 137 5.14 -10.82 -0.03
CA ILE A 137 6.61 -10.77 0.03
C ILE A 137 7.17 -10.90 -1.39
N ILE A 138 7.92 -9.91 -1.83
CA ILE A 138 8.55 -9.87 -3.16
C ILE A 138 10.05 -10.03 -2.96
N PRO A 139 10.68 -11.11 -3.47
CA PRO A 139 12.13 -11.22 -3.49
C PRO A 139 12.75 -10.06 -4.27
N PHE A 140 13.78 -9.45 -3.70
CA PHE A 140 14.50 -8.31 -4.26
C PHE A 140 16.00 -8.61 -4.31
N GLU A 141 16.75 -7.80 -5.06
CA GLU A 141 18.18 -7.98 -5.31
C GLU A 141 18.99 -8.32 -4.05
N ASN A 142 20.04 -9.12 -4.21
CA ASN A 142 20.95 -9.53 -3.13
C ASN A 142 20.26 -10.27 -1.96
N ARG A 143 19.26 -11.12 -2.26
CA ARG A 143 18.48 -11.89 -1.27
C ARG A 143 17.66 -11.03 -0.31
N ARG A 144 17.53 -9.74 -0.58
CA ARG A 144 16.63 -8.86 0.16
C ARG A 144 15.19 -9.24 -0.15
N GLN A 145 14.28 -8.81 0.72
CA GLN A 145 12.87 -9.06 0.55
C GLN A 145 12.08 -7.78 0.79
N ILE A 146 11.05 -7.55 -0.02
CA ILE A 146 10.13 -6.44 0.13
C ILE A 146 8.80 -7.01 0.61
N LEU A 147 8.34 -6.60 1.78
CA LEU A 147 6.99 -6.86 2.25
C LEU A 147 6.11 -5.67 1.87
N VAL A 148 5.09 -5.94 1.05
CA VAL A 148 4.06 -4.98 0.67
C VAL A 148 2.79 -5.30 1.47
N THR A 149 2.17 -4.30 2.06
CA THR A 149 0.91 -4.44 2.80
C THR A 149 -0.15 -3.48 2.25
N HIS A 150 -1.33 -4.02 1.94
CA HIS A 150 -2.47 -3.25 1.48
C HIS A 150 -3.59 -3.35 2.51
N ASP A 151 -4.11 -2.21 2.96
CA ASP A 151 -5.22 -2.17 3.91
C ASP A 151 -6.56 -2.28 3.17
N VAL A 152 -7.25 -3.40 3.38
CA VAL A 152 -8.57 -3.69 2.79
C VAL A 152 -9.70 -3.61 3.82
N THR A 153 -9.44 -3.02 4.99
CA THR A 153 -10.41 -2.97 6.10
C THR A 153 -11.73 -2.35 5.68
N GLU A 154 -11.68 -1.20 4.98
CA GLU A 154 -12.90 -0.50 4.57
C GLU A 154 -13.65 -1.25 3.46
N SER A 155 -12.93 -1.83 2.49
CA SER A 155 -13.55 -2.65 1.44
C SER A 155 -14.28 -3.84 2.03
N GLU A 156 -13.63 -4.56 2.95
CA GLU A 156 -14.23 -5.71 3.64
C GLU A 156 -15.41 -5.31 4.52
N ARG A 157 -15.34 -4.14 5.16
CA ARG A 157 -16.45 -3.59 5.94
C ARG A 157 -17.66 -3.31 5.06
N ILE A 158 -17.46 -2.69 3.89
CA ILE A 158 -18.53 -2.42 2.94
C ILE A 158 -19.13 -3.74 2.40
N ASP A 159 -18.29 -4.71 2.06
CA ASP A 159 -18.74 -6.01 1.58
C ASP A 159 -19.52 -6.79 2.65
N MET A 160 -19.10 -6.69 3.92
CA MET A 160 -19.84 -7.24 5.05
C MET A 160 -21.21 -6.56 5.19
N MET A 161 -21.28 -5.23 5.20
CA MET A 161 -22.56 -4.50 5.28
C MET A 161 -23.49 -4.87 4.12
N ARG A 162 -22.95 -5.02 2.91
CA ARG A 162 -23.71 -5.44 1.74
C ARG A 162 -24.28 -6.85 1.92
N ARG A 163 -23.47 -7.80 2.40
CA ARG A 163 -23.92 -9.18 2.69
C ARG A 163 -25.02 -9.19 3.75
N ASP A 164 -24.85 -8.42 4.82
CA ASP A 164 -25.83 -8.31 5.89
C ASP A 164 -27.14 -7.67 5.40
N PHE A 165 -27.06 -6.65 4.56
CA PHE A 165 -28.23 -6.05 3.92
C PHE A 165 -29.00 -7.06 3.07
N ILE A 166 -28.29 -7.81 2.21
CA ILE A 166 -28.90 -8.83 1.36
C ILE A 166 -29.53 -9.95 2.20
N ALA A 167 -28.85 -10.39 3.26
CA ALA A 167 -29.37 -11.40 4.17
C ALA A 167 -30.65 -10.89 4.86
N ASN A 168 -30.64 -9.68 5.41
CA ASN A 168 -31.78 -9.08 6.08
C ASN A 168 -32.98 -8.91 5.13
N ALA A 169 -32.76 -8.33 3.94
CA ALA A 169 -33.80 -8.22 2.93
C ALA A 169 -34.39 -9.59 2.54
N SER A 170 -33.52 -10.61 2.39
CA SER A 170 -33.98 -11.98 2.09
C SER A 170 -34.84 -12.56 3.21
N HIS A 171 -34.48 -12.34 4.47
CA HIS A 171 -35.25 -12.81 5.63
C HIS A 171 -36.60 -12.07 5.76
N GLU A 172 -36.60 -10.76 5.55
CA GLU A 172 -37.80 -9.93 5.61
C GLU A 172 -38.77 -10.20 4.47
N LEU A 173 -38.30 -10.65 3.30
CA LEU A 173 -39.14 -11.07 2.18
C LEU A 173 -39.62 -12.53 2.30
N ARG A 174 -38.81 -13.43 2.86
CA ARG A 174 -39.16 -14.86 2.98
C ARG A 174 -40.36 -15.08 3.88
N THR A 175 -40.41 -14.41 5.02
CA THR A 175 -41.49 -14.56 6.02
C THR A 175 -42.89 -14.23 5.46
N PRO A 176 -43.15 -13.05 4.88
CA PRO A 176 -44.45 -12.72 4.29
C PRO A 176 -44.78 -13.63 3.09
N LEU A 177 -43.78 -14.02 2.29
CA LEU A 177 -43.99 -14.94 1.18
C LEU A 177 -44.42 -16.34 1.65
N THR A 178 -43.86 -16.84 2.75
CA THR A 178 -44.29 -18.11 3.37
C THR A 178 -45.74 -18.03 3.83
N VAL A 179 -46.17 -16.90 4.42
CA VAL A 179 -47.57 -16.69 4.83
C VAL A 179 -48.51 -16.68 3.63
N ILE A 180 -48.15 -15.97 2.55
CA ILE A 180 -48.94 -15.93 1.31
C ILE A 180 -49.07 -17.34 0.70
N ASN A 181 -47.95 -18.06 0.59
CA ASN A 181 -47.95 -19.42 0.05
C ASN A 181 -48.77 -20.38 0.91
N GLY A 182 -48.70 -20.28 2.24
CA GLY A 182 -49.50 -21.12 3.15
C GLY A 182 -51.01 -20.92 2.95
N PHE A 183 -51.48 -19.68 2.78
CA PHE A 183 -52.89 -19.44 2.49
C PHE A 183 -53.30 -19.89 1.08
N LEU A 184 -52.39 -19.82 0.09
CA LEU A 184 -52.64 -20.35 -1.27
C LEU A 184 -52.75 -21.88 -1.26
N GLU A 185 -51.96 -22.55 -0.44
CA GLU A 185 -52.02 -23.99 -0.23
C GLU A 185 -53.35 -24.40 0.42
N ILE A 186 -53.80 -23.69 1.46
CA ILE A 186 -55.10 -23.90 2.11
C ILE A 186 -56.25 -23.74 1.09
N ALA A 187 -56.22 -22.67 0.28
CA ALA A 187 -57.24 -22.44 -0.74
C ALA A 187 -57.26 -23.53 -1.82
N SER A 188 -56.10 -24.14 -2.11
CA SER A 188 -55.98 -25.23 -3.08
C SER A 188 -56.46 -26.58 -2.53
N LEU A 189 -56.24 -26.84 -1.24
CA LEU A 189 -56.63 -28.07 -0.56
C LEU A 189 -58.11 -28.07 -0.10
N GLN A 190 -58.70 -26.90 0.13
CA GLN A 190 -60.08 -26.74 0.59
C GLN A 190 -60.89 -25.80 -0.33
N PRO A 191 -61.33 -26.29 -1.50
CA PRO A 191 -62.06 -25.46 -2.47
C PRO A 191 -63.42 -24.96 -1.96
N ASP A 192 -64.02 -25.63 -0.97
CA ASP A 192 -65.34 -25.32 -0.42
C ASP A 192 -65.30 -24.38 0.81
N LEU A 193 -64.22 -23.63 0.98
CA LEU A 193 -64.09 -22.61 2.04
C LEU A 193 -65.25 -21.61 1.99
N ASP A 194 -65.81 -21.31 3.16
CA ASP A 194 -66.87 -20.32 3.30
C ASP A 194 -66.36 -18.93 2.86
N ILE A 195 -67.27 -18.14 2.28
CA ILE A 195 -66.96 -16.80 1.75
C ILE A 195 -66.29 -15.89 2.81
N PRO A 196 -66.77 -15.84 4.08
CA PRO A 196 -66.10 -15.09 5.14
C PRO A 196 -64.63 -15.45 5.34
N THR A 197 -64.31 -16.75 5.51
CA THR A 197 -62.95 -17.23 5.76
C THR A 197 -62.04 -16.98 4.54
N ARG A 198 -62.54 -17.22 3.33
CA ARG A 198 -61.78 -16.93 2.09
C ARG A 198 -61.44 -15.45 1.96
N ASN A 199 -62.38 -14.56 2.27
CA ASN A 199 -62.13 -13.11 2.24
C ASN A 199 -61.10 -12.68 3.30
N ALA A 200 -61.11 -13.31 4.48
CA ALA A 200 -60.11 -13.06 5.51
C ALA A 200 -58.69 -13.49 5.07
N HIS A 201 -58.55 -14.66 4.45
CA HIS A 201 -57.27 -15.12 3.90
C HIS A 201 -56.73 -14.17 2.80
N LEU A 202 -57.58 -13.77 1.85
CA LEU A 202 -57.20 -12.83 0.79
C LEU A 202 -56.77 -11.47 1.35
N LYS A 203 -57.43 -10.98 2.39
CA LYS A 203 -57.06 -9.75 3.08
C LYS A 203 -55.66 -9.87 3.70
N LEU A 204 -55.37 -10.95 4.42
CA LEU A 204 -54.06 -11.17 5.04
C LEU A 204 -52.95 -11.30 3.99
N MET A 205 -53.20 -12.00 2.87
CA MET A 205 -52.26 -12.05 1.75
C MET A 205 -51.98 -10.65 1.16
N SER A 206 -53.02 -9.85 0.96
CA SER A 206 -52.90 -8.48 0.44
C SER A 206 -52.09 -7.59 1.38
N GLU A 207 -52.33 -7.69 2.69
CA GLU A 207 -51.58 -6.95 3.71
C GLU A 207 -50.09 -7.34 3.72
N GLN A 208 -49.76 -8.64 3.56
CA GLN A 208 -48.36 -9.08 3.43
C GLN A 208 -47.72 -8.61 2.11
N GLY A 209 -48.47 -8.63 1.00
CA GLY A 209 -48.00 -8.13 -0.29
C GLY A 209 -47.71 -6.62 -0.27
N GLU A 210 -48.59 -5.81 0.31
CA GLU A 210 -48.35 -4.38 0.51
C GLU A 210 -47.17 -4.11 1.44
N ARG A 211 -46.98 -4.93 2.48
CA ARG A 211 -45.82 -4.81 3.37
C ARG A 211 -44.51 -5.03 2.62
N MET A 212 -44.44 -6.02 1.74
CA MET A 212 -43.25 -6.28 0.92
C MET A 212 -42.96 -5.16 -0.08
N GLN A 213 -43.98 -4.48 -0.61
CA GLN A 213 -43.80 -3.35 -1.53
C GLN A 213 -43.25 -2.08 -0.87
N ARG A 214 -43.34 -1.98 0.46
CA ARG A 214 -42.87 -0.82 1.25
C ARG A 214 -41.46 -1.00 1.83
N LEU A 215 -40.85 -2.17 1.66
CA LEU A 215 -39.48 -2.50 2.04
C LEU A 215 -38.50 -2.20 0.89
#